data_AF-A0A2D9RI80-F1
#
_entry.id   AF-A0A2D9RI80-F1
#
_cell.length_a   1.000
_cell.length_b   1.000
_cell.length_c   1.000
_cell.angle_alpha   90.00
_cell.angle_beta   90.00
_cell.angle_gamma   90.00
#
_symmetry.space_group_name_H-M   'P 1'
#
loop_
_entity.id
_entity.type
_entity.pdbx_description
1 polymer ?
#
loop_
_entity_poly.entity_id
_entity_poly.type
_entity_poly.pdbx_seq_one_letter_code
_entity_poly.pdbx_strand_id
1 'polypeptide(L)'
;MWFNKVFGALLAVALIILGLPTLTDIVFGKGGHHGGGHEAEEKTLNERVAEEFAYYLPLSEGGGAAAEEEVFDLGAVLAAADVEKGASSFKSKCSTCHTIEAGGDNKQGPNLHDIVGRSKASLASFGGYSSALQGMDGAWTYENLNGFLENPKGYVSGTAMSFAGLRRDDERANVMAYLASETVNPPAFPEPLPEEPEMAEGEEGEEGAVVVEGDEAGVDGAIVEAGEGSAGAVDLEGAVEEAAETTGNAAQDLMEQGQAAVEGAMEDAGEAADEAGEAAEDMMDDAEEAVEDATDSEE
;
A
#
# COMPACT_ATOMS: atom_id res chain seq x y z
N MET A 1 29.06 -55.01 -46.99
CA MET A 1 27.68 -54.49 -46.83
C MET A 1 27.31 -54.12 -45.40
N TRP A 2 27.76 -54.85 -44.37
CA TRP A 2 27.47 -54.52 -42.96
C TRP A 2 28.06 -53.18 -42.49
N PHE A 3 29.33 -52.89 -42.84
CA PHE A 3 29.96 -51.61 -42.52
C PHE A 3 29.21 -50.39 -43.07
N ASN A 4 28.78 -50.42 -44.34
CA ASN A 4 27.99 -49.31 -44.91
C ASN A 4 26.67 -49.07 -44.17
N LYS A 5 26.11 -50.10 -43.55
CA LYS A 5 24.87 -50.02 -42.78
C LYS A 5 25.09 -49.39 -41.39
N VAL A 6 26.22 -49.71 -40.75
CA VAL A 6 26.66 -49.10 -39.48
C VAL A 6 27.04 -47.63 -39.68
N PHE A 7 27.83 -47.34 -40.73
CA PHE A 7 28.17 -45.96 -41.09
C PHE A 7 26.93 -45.14 -41.46
N GLY A 8 25.98 -45.73 -42.20
CA GLY A 8 24.71 -45.06 -42.52
C GLY A 8 23.86 -44.74 -41.29
N ALA A 9 23.79 -45.67 -40.32
CA ALA A 9 23.07 -45.43 -39.07
C ALA A 9 23.72 -44.34 -38.21
N LEU A 10 25.07 -44.35 -38.11
CA LEU A 10 25.81 -43.31 -37.39
C LEU A 10 25.65 -41.94 -38.05
N LEU A 11 25.65 -41.87 -39.38
CA LEU A 11 25.48 -40.61 -40.11
C LEU A 11 24.05 -40.07 -39.98
N ALA A 12 23.04 -40.95 -39.99
CA ALA A 12 21.66 -40.56 -39.74
C ALA A 12 21.46 -40.01 -38.32
N VAL A 13 22.03 -40.65 -37.30
CA VAL A 13 21.97 -40.15 -35.91
C VAL A 13 22.71 -38.81 -35.79
N ALA A 14 23.89 -38.68 -36.40
CA ALA A 14 24.64 -37.42 -36.39
C ALA A 14 23.88 -36.28 -37.07
N LEU A 15 23.19 -36.54 -38.20
CA LEU A 15 22.37 -35.54 -38.88
C LEU A 15 21.13 -35.15 -38.08
N ILE A 16 20.54 -36.06 -37.32
CA ILE A 16 19.42 -35.71 -36.43
C ILE A 16 19.92 -34.83 -35.28
N ILE A 17 21.03 -35.20 -34.64
CA ILE A 17 21.60 -34.43 -33.51
C ILE A 17 22.04 -33.03 -33.96
N LEU A 18 22.64 -32.90 -35.14
CA LEU A 18 23.07 -31.60 -35.68
C LEU A 18 21.92 -30.83 -36.33
N GLY A 19 20.96 -31.52 -36.92
CA GLY A 19 19.85 -30.93 -37.67
C GLY A 19 18.73 -30.41 -36.78
N LEU A 20 18.40 -31.11 -35.68
CA LEU A 20 17.36 -30.67 -34.73
C LEU A 20 17.60 -29.25 -34.18
N PRO A 21 18.80 -28.87 -33.68
CA PRO A 21 19.03 -27.50 -33.20
C PRO A 21 18.92 -26.47 -34.34
N THR A 22 19.46 -26.77 -35.54
CA THR A 22 19.34 -25.84 -36.69
C THR A 22 17.90 -25.66 -37.17
N LEU A 23 17.06 -26.70 -37.07
CA LEU A 23 15.65 -26.64 -37.45
C LEU A 23 14.86 -25.82 -36.41
N THR A 24 15.18 -25.99 -35.12
CA THR A 24 14.62 -25.15 -34.05
C THR A 24 15.00 -23.69 -34.24
N ASP A 25 16.26 -23.40 -34.59
CA ASP A 25 16.71 -22.03 -34.88
C ASP A 25 16.03 -21.44 -36.13
N ILE A 26 15.71 -22.24 -37.15
CA ILE A 26 14.98 -21.74 -38.34
C ILE A 26 13.50 -21.50 -38.04
N VAL A 27 12.88 -22.36 -37.23
CA VAL A 27 11.44 -22.28 -36.91
C VAL A 27 11.14 -21.24 -35.83
N PHE A 28 12.05 -21.09 -34.86
CA PHE A 28 11.87 -20.19 -33.71
C PHE A 28 12.83 -18.99 -33.70
N GLY A 29 13.93 -19.03 -34.48
CA GLY A 29 14.86 -17.91 -34.63
C GLY A 29 14.37 -16.92 -35.68
N LYS A 30 13.53 -15.98 -35.25
CA LYS A 30 13.25 -14.78 -36.01
C LYS A 30 14.43 -13.82 -35.92
N GLY A 31 15.27 -13.82 -36.96
CA GLY A 31 15.95 -12.61 -37.42
C GLY A 31 17.39 -12.39 -36.98
N GLY A 32 18.32 -13.11 -37.62
CA GLY A 32 19.52 -12.56 -38.24
C GLY A 32 20.69 -12.16 -37.33
N HIS A 33 21.81 -12.88 -37.46
CA HIS A 33 23.16 -12.30 -37.40
C HIS A 33 24.12 -13.19 -38.21
N HIS A 34 24.46 -12.75 -39.42
CA HIS A 34 25.59 -13.29 -40.17
C HIS A 34 26.84 -12.49 -39.83
N GLY A 35 27.95 -13.18 -39.57
CA GLY A 35 29.27 -12.65 -39.91
C GLY A 35 30.40 -12.93 -38.93
N GLY A 36 31.07 -14.07 -39.12
CA GLY A 36 32.54 -14.20 -39.23
C GLY A 36 33.42 -13.57 -38.16
N GLY A 37 34.12 -14.42 -37.42
CA GLY A 37 34.98 -14.05 -36.29
C GLY A 37 36.18 -13.16 -36.60
N HIS A 38 36.63 -12.47 -35.55
CA HIS A 38 38.04 -12.30 -35.20
C HIS A 38 38.13 -12.22 -33.67
N GLU A 39 38.69 -13.29 -33.11
CA GLU A 39 39.60 -13.37 -31.95
C GLU A 39 39.60 -12.23 -30.90
N ALA A 40 39.23 -12.62 -29.68
CA ALA A 40 39.74 -12.12 -28.39
C ALA A 40 39.45 -10.66 -27.97
N GLU A 41 38.27 -10.45 -27.40
CA GLU A 41 38.15 -9.86 -26.06
C GLU A 41 36.80 -10.31 -25.47
N GLU A 42 36.79 -10.96 -24.31
CA GLU A 42 35.55 -11.25 -23.59
C GLU A 42 34.95 -9.94 -23.07
N LYS A 43 34.27 -9.20 -23.95
CA LYS A 43 33.43 -8.08 -23.55
C LYS A 43 32.37 -8.61 -22.60
N THR A 44 32.32 -8.02 -21.41
CA THR A 44 31.34 -8.38 -20.38
C THR A 44 29.92 -8.25 -20.93
N LEU A 45 28.96 -8.96 -20.33
CA LEU A 45 27.55 -8.88 -20.75
C LEU A 45 27.06 -7.42 -20.82
N ASN A 46 27.59 -6.56 -19.95
CA ASN A 46 27.33 -5.13 -19.93
C ASN A 46 27.85 -4.39 -21.17
N GLU A 47 29.04 -4.72 -21.70
CA GLU A 47 29.57 -4.10 -22.92
C GLU A 47 28.84 -4.54 -24.18
N ARG A 48 28.36 -5.79 -24.22
CA ARG A 48 27.53 -6.26 -25.35
C ARG A 48 26.15 -5.61 -25.36
N VAL A 49 25.55 -5.41 -24.19
CA VAL A 49 24.28 -4.68 -24.05
C VAL A 49 24.46 -3.20 -24.40
N ALA A 50 25.62 -2.62 -24.07
CA ALA A 50 25.96 -1.23 -24.42
C ALA A 50 26.09 -0.98 -25.93
N GLU A 51 26.67 -1.92 -26.68
CA GLU A 51 26.82 -1.79 -28.15
C GLU A 51 25.51 -2.10 -28.91
N GLU A 52 24.69 -3.04 -28.44
CA GLU A 52 23.45 -3.46 -29.11
C GLU A 52 22.25 -2.57 -28.77
N PHE A 53 22.21 -2.02 -27.56
CA PHE A 53 21.20 -1.07 -27.11
C PHE A 53 21.86 0.29 -26.87
N ALA A 54 22.20 0.97 -27.96
CA ALA A 54 22.74 2.33 -27.96
C ALA A 54 21.70 3.38 -27.50
N TYR A 55 21.32 3.31 -26.22
CA TYR A 55 20.78 4.43 -25.45
C TYR A 55 21.58 4.54 -24.16
N TYR A 56 22.79 5.08 -24.30
CA TYR A 56 23.46 5.76 -23.20
C TYR A 56 22.93 7.20 -23.17
N LEU A 57 22.27 7.59 -22.08
CA LEU A 57 22.25 8.99 -21.66
C LEU A 57 23.63 9.27 -21.04
N PRO A 58 24.51 10.06 -21.69
CA PRO A 58 25.58 10.67 -20.93
C PRO A 58 24.92 11.62 -19.94
N LEU A 59 25.13 11.41 -18.63
CA LEU A 59 25.02 12.52 -17.69
C LEU A 59 26.15 13.50 -18.06
N SER A 60 25.83 14.37 -19.01
CA SER A 60 26.62 15.53 -19.36
C SER A 60 26.57 16.45 -18.14
N GLU A 61 27.71 16.57 -17.48
CA GLU A 61 27.96 17.69 -16.57
C GLU A 61 27.75 18.99 -17.34
N GLY A 62 26.60 19.64 -17.11
CA GLY A 62 26.27 20.96 -17.65
C GLY A 62 25.00 21.01 -18.50
N GLY A 63 23.87 21.31 -17.84
CA GLY A 63 22.87 22.26 -18.36
C GLY A 63 21.71 21.73 -19.22
N GLY A 64 20.53 21.65 -18.59
CA GLY A 64 19.20 21.78 -19.22
C GLY A 64 18.56 20.46 -19.66
N ALA A 65 17.41 20.02 -19.17
CA ALA A 65 16.38 20.63 -18.34
C ALA A 65 16.07 19.71 -17.17
N ALA A 66 15.86 20.28 -15.98
CA ALA A 66 15.16 19.57 -14.93
C ALA A 66 13.78 19.21 -15.49
N ALA A 67 13.56 17.94 -15.81
CA ALA A 67 12.22 17.42 -15.69
C ALA A 67 11.87 17.62 -14.22
N GLU A 68 10.82 18.40 -13.93
CA GLU A 68 10.17 18.31 -12.64
C GLU A 68 9.87 16.83 -12.42
N GLU A 69 10.66 16.21 -11.54
CA GLU A 69 10.33 14.91 -11.00
C GLU A 69 9.09 15.18 -10.15
N GLU A 70 7.90 14.90 -10.70
CA GLU A 70 6.68 14.83 -9.88
C GLU A 70 6.96 13.77 -8.81
N VAL A 71 7.33 14.25 -7.62
CA VAL A 71 7.54 13.40 -6.47
C VAL A 71 6.17 12.88 -6.07
N PHE A 72 5.98 11.56 -6.18
CA PHE A 72 4.76 10.93 -5.74
C PHE A 72 4.61 11.13 -4.22
N ASP A 73 3.68 12.01 -3.82
CA ASP A 73 3.37 12.27 -2.43
C ASP A 73 2.30 11.30 -1.91
N LEU A 74 2.75 10.21 -1.28
CA LEU A 74 1.86 9.24 -0.65
C LEU A 74 1.00 9.86 0.47
N GLY A 75 1.53 10.86 1.19
CA GLY A 75 0.83 11.53 2.28
C GLY A 75 -0.38 12.31 1.78
N ALA A 76 -0.21 13.11 0.72
CA ALA A 76 -1.32 13.83 0.09
C ALA A 76 -2.41 12.87 -0.44
N VAL A 77 -2.02 11.78 -1.11
CA VAL A 77 -2.99 10.84 -1.69
C VAL A 77 -3.74 10.07 -0.58
N LEU A 78 -3.07 9.69 0.51
CA LEU A 78 -3.72 9.07 1.67
C LEU A 78 -4.63 10.04 2.44
N ALA A 79 -4.24 11.31 2.57
CA ALA A 79 -5.08 12.33 3.19
C ALA A 79 -6.39 12.56 2.40
N ALA A 80 -6.36 12.38 1.09
CA ALA A 80 -7.51 12.47 0.20
C ALA A 80 -8.28 11.14 0.03
N ALA A 81 -7.90 10.07 0.73
CA ALA A 81 -8.47 8.75 0.56
C ALA A 81 -9.91 8.64 1.10
N ASP A 82 -10.70 7.78 0.45
CA ASP A 82 -12.11 7.50 0.74
C ASP A 82 -12.25 6.04 1.18
N VAL A 83 -12.63 5.85 2.45
CA VAL A 83 -12.69 4.55 3.12
C VAL A 83 -13.78 3.67 2.51
N GLU A 84 -14.93 4.23 2.15
CA GLU A 84 -16.08 3.52 1.57
C GLU A 84 -15.77 3.01 0.16
N LYS A 85 -15.08 3.81 -0.66
CA LYS A 85 -14.52 3.36 -1.93
C LYS A 85 -13.45 2.29 -1.73
N GLY A 86 -12.66 2.40 -0.66
CA GLY A 86 -11.70 1.40 -0.23
C GLY A 86 -12.36 0.05 0.06
N ALA A 87 -13.40 0.06 0.90
CA ALA A 87 -14.20 -1.12 1.24
C ALA A 87 -14.83 -1.77 0.00
N SER A 88 -15.33 -0.96 -0.94
CA SER A 88 -15.89 -1.44 -2.22
C SER A 88 -14.82 -2.12 -3.10
N SER A 89 -13.62 -1.54 -3.16
CA SER A 89 -12.48 -2.09 -3.89
C SER A 89 -11.97 -3.38 -3.24
N PHE A 90 -11.87 -3.41 -1.92
CA PHE A 90 -11.52 -4.61 -1.16
C PHE A 90 -12.54 -5.73 -1.40
N LYS A 91 -13.83 -5.42 -1.31
CA LYS A 91 -14.90 -6.39 -1.56
C LYS A 91 -14.80 -7.00 -2.95
N SER A 92 -14.54 -6.19 -3.98
CA SER A 92 -14.49 -6.66 -5.36
C SER A 92 -13.18 -7.37 -5.75
N LYS A 93 -12.05 -6.99 -5.15
CA LYS A 93 -10.71 -7.43 -5.59
C LYS A 93 -9.97 -8.32 -4.59
N CYS A 94 -10.30 -8.25 -3.31
CA CYS A 94 -9.54 -8.89 -2.23
C CYS A 94 -10.38 -9.97 -1.49
N SER A 95 -11.69 -9.76 -1.33
CA SER A 95 -12.54 -10.56 -0.44
C SER A 95 -12.70 -12.04 -0.84
N THR A 96 -12.42 -12.39 -2.10
CA THR A 96 -12.38 -13.80 -2.53
C THR A 96 -11.28 -14.55 -1.80
N CYS A 97 -10.12 -13.93 -1.63
CA CYS A 97 -8.93 -14.56 -1.06
C CYS A 97 -8.68 -14.19 0.40
N HIS A 98 -9.27 -13.10 0.89
CA HIS A 98 -9.02 -12.57 2.22
C HIS A 98 -10.34 -12.28 2.97
N THR A 99 -10.26 -12.35 4.29
CA THR A 99 -11.26 -11.81 5.22
C THR A 99 -10.70 -10.57 5.89
N ILE A 100 -11.57 -9.74 6.45
CA ILE A 100 -11.20 -8.48 7.10
C ILE A 100 -11.72 -8.38 8.54
N GLU A 101 -12.77 -9.11 8.88
CA GLU A 101 -13.33 -9.15 10.23
C GLU A 101 -12.30 -9.60 11.27
N ALA A 102 -12.36 -9.00 12.46
CA ALA A 102 -11.55 -9.39 13.61
C ALA A 102 -11.74 -10.88 13.94
N GLY A 103 -10.64 -11.63 14.00
CA GLY A 103 -10.69 -13.08 14.27
C GLY A 103 -11.30 -13.92 13.14
N GLY A 104 -11.56 -13.33 11.97
CA GLY A 104 -12.13 -14.03 10.82
C GLY A 104 -11.21 -15.12 10.24
N ASP A 105 -11.81 -16.06 9.52
CA ASP A 105 -11.11 -17.21 8.94
C ASP A 105 -10.06 -16.81 7.89
N ASN A 106 -8.99 -17.59 7.80
CA ASN A 106 -8.10 -17.55 6.64
C ASN A 106 -8.77 -18.20 5.43
N LYS A 107 -8.56 -17.65 4.23
CA LYS A 107 -9.01 -18.24 2.96
C LYS A 107 -7.79 -18.68 2.16
N GLN A 108 -7.74 -18.37 0.86
CA GLN A 108 -6.55 -18.60 0.04
C GLN A 108 -5.37 -17.73 0.51
N GLY A 109 -5.66 -16.54 1.06
CA GLY A 109 -4.73 -15.69 1.78
C GLY A 109 -5.10 -15.54 3.26
N PRO A 110 -4.21 -14.94 4.06
CA PRO A 110 -4.44 -14.68 5.48
C PRO A 110 -5.58 -13.68 5.71
N ASN A 111 -6.19 -13.70 6.90
CA ASN A 111 -7.02 -12.60 7.37
C ASN A 111 -6.19 -11.29 7.45
N LEU A 112 -6.83 -10.19 7.02
CA LEU A 112 -6.20 -8.87 6.88
C LEU A 112 -6.62 -7.87 7.96
N HIS A 113 -7.40 -8.28 8.97
CA HIS A 113 -7.58 -7.47 10.17
C HIS A 113 -6.21 -7.20 10.81
N ASP A 114 -6.02 -5.98 11.30
CA ASP A 114 -4.75 -5.52 11.88
C ASP A 114 -3.54 -5.76 10.96
N ILE A 115 -3.68 -5.55 9.65
CA ILE A 115 -2.55 -5.73 8.72
C ILE A 115 -1.60 -4.53 8.76
N VAL A 116 -2.10 -3.31 8.95
CA VAL A 116 -1.27 -2.10 8.87
C VAL A 116 -0.33 -2.05 10.06
N GLY A 117 0.97 -1.94 9.80
CA GLY A 117 2.01 -1.99 10.83
C GLY A 117 2.37 -3.40 11.33
N ARG A 118 1.63 -4.44 10.92
CA ARG A 118 1.96 -5.83 11.28
C ARG A 118 3.22 -6.29 10.55
N SER A 119 4.01 -7.15 11.21
CA SER A 119 5.17 -7.79 10.57
C SER A 119 4.75 -8.62 9.34
N LYS A 120 5.58 -8.60 8.31
CA LYS A 120 5.34 -9.39 7.10
C LYS A 120 5.35 -10.88 7.43
N ALA A 121 4.45 -11.62 6.78
CA ALA A 121 4.31 -13.07 6.95
C ALA A 121 4.17 -13.57 8.40
N SER A 122 3.61 -12.78 9.31
CA SER A 122 3.63 -13.07 10.76
C SER A 122 2.34 -13.61 11.37
N LEU A 123 1.23 -13.71 10.60
CA LEU A 123 -0.03 -14.23 11.14
C LEU A 123 0.12 -15.73 11.43
N ALA A 124 0.23 -16.10 12.70
CA ALA A 124 0.52 -17.47 13.12
C ALA A 124 -0.53 -18.50 12.68
N SER A 125 -1.80 -18.09 12.54
CA SER A 125 -2.87 -18.97 12.07
C SER A 125 -2.79 -19.30 10.58
N PHE A 126 -1.95 -18.60 9.81
CA PHE A 126 -1.78 -18.82 8.37
C PHE A 126 -0.42 -19.46 8.06
N GLY A 127 -0.42 -20.75 7.72
CA GLY A 127 0.78 -21.49 7.33
C GLY A 127 1.14 -21.40 5.83
N GLY A 128 0.28 -20.77 5.01
CA GLY A 128 0.37 -20.80 3.54
C GLY A 128 1.24 -19.72 2.90
N TYR A 129 2.12 -19.05 3.66
CA TYR A 129 2.99 -18.02 3.10
C TYR A 129 4.01 -18.61 2.11
N SER A 130 4.26 -17.90 1.02
CA SER A 130 5.37 -18.22 0.12
C SER A 130 6.71 -18.00 0.82
N SER A 131 7.71 -18.81 0.49
CA SER A 131 9.09 -18.64 0.99
C SER A 131 9.65 -17.24 0.69
N ALA A 132 9.29 -16.65 -0.45
CA ALA A 132 9.69 -15.29 -0.81
C ALA A 132 9.18 -14.25 0.19
N LEU A 133 7.91 -14.34 0.59
CA LEU A 133 7.31 -13.41 1.55
C LEU A 133 7.80 -13.67 2.99
N GLN A 134 8.05 -14.93 3.36
CA GLN A 134 8.64 -15.27 4.66
C GLN A 134 10.09 -14.77 4.82
N GLY A 135 10.82 -14.62 3.72
CA GLY A 135 12.16 -14.05 3.72
C GLY A 135 12.20 -12.53 3.74
N MET A 136 11.04 -11.85 3.78
CA MET A 136 10.99 -10.40 3.90
C MET A 136 10.91 -9.95 5.34
N ASP A 137 11.76 -8.99 5.70
CA ASP A 137 11.75 -8.35 7.00
C ASP A 137 10.86 -7.09 7.05
N GLY A 138 10.55 -6.68 8.27
CA GLY A 138 9.85 -5.43 8.57
C GLY A 138 8.33 -5.54 8.56
N ALA A 139 7.68 -4.38 8.69
CA ALA A 139 6.25 -4.25 8.82
C ALA A 139 5.55 -3.83 7.53
N TRP A 140 4.24 -4.05 7.45
CA TRP A 140 3.35 -3.48 6.45
C TRP A 140 3.06 -2.01 6.75
N THR A 141 4.05 -1.14 6.52
CA THR A 141 3.85 0.32 6.49
C THR A 141 3.03 0.72 5.26
N TYR A 142 2.53 1.95 5.21
CA TYR A 142 1.79 2.45 4.06
C TYR A 142 2.61 2.42 2.77
N GLU A 143 3.90 2.72 2.83
CA GLU A 143 4.82 2.67 1.68
C GLU A 143 4.99 1.24 1.17
N ASN A 144 5.19 0.29 2.10
CA ASN A 144 5.33 -1.12 1.78
C ASN A 144 4.03 -1.70 1.21
N LEU A 145 2.88 -1.29 1.75
CA LEU A 145 1.56 -1.67 1.23
C LEU A 145 1.32 -1.06 -0.15
N ASN A 146 1.64 0.22 -0.36
CA ASN A 146 1.49 0.89 -1.64
C ASN A 146 2.26 0.16 -2.74
N GLY A 147 3.55 -0.11 -2.52
CA GLY A 147 4.39 -0.82 -3.50
C GLY A 147 3.93 -2.27 -3.73
N PHE A 148 3.54 -2.98 -2.67
CA PHE A 148 3.05 -4.35 -2.81
C PHE A 148 1.70 -4.42 -3.53
N LEU A 149 0.78 -3.51 -3.24
CA LEU A 149 -0.54 -3.46 -3.86
C LEU A 149 -0.46 -2.99 -5.31
N GLU A 150 0.51 -2.15 -5.69
CA GLU A 150 0.71 -1.72 -7.08
C GLU A 150 1.07 -2.90 -7.99
N ASN A 151 2.03 -3.72 -7.59
CA ASN A 151 2.47 -4.89 -8.35
C ASN A 151 3.06 -5.95 -7.41
N PRO A 152 2.25 -6.88 -6.89
CA PRO A 152 2.72 -7.86 -5.91
C PRO A 152 3.88 -8.73 -6.38
N LYS A 153 3.85 -9.15 -7.65
CA LYS A 153 4.90 -10.00 -8.24
C LYS A 153 6.18 -9.22 -8.51
N GLY A 154 6.05 -7.92 -8.84
CA GLY A 154 7.19 -7.02 -8.96
C GLY A 154 7.83 -6.70 -7.62
N TYR A 155 7.00 -6.47 -6.60
CA TYR A 155 7.46 -6.15 -5.24
C TYR A 155 8.07 -7.36 -4.52
N VAL A 156 7.44 -8.53 -4.63
CA VAL A 156 7.93 -9.79 -4.04
C VAL A 156 7.98 -10.86 -5.12
N SER A 157 9.15 -11.00 -5.74
CA SER A 157 9.40 -12.06 -6.70
C SER A 157 9.22 -13.44 -6.07
N GLY A 158 8.26 -14.22 -6.58
CA GLY A 158 7.91 -15.54 -6.03
C GLY A 158 6.81 -15.53 -4.98
N THR A 159 6.10 -14.40 -4.78
CA THR A 159 4.89 -14.39 -3.96
C THR A 159 3.83 -15.38 -4.48
N ALA A 160 3.17 -16.07 -3.55
CA ALA A 160 2.04 -16.94 -3.87
C ALA A 160 0.74 -16.17 -4.17
N MET A 161 0.70 -14.86 -3.87
CA MET A 161 -0.47 -14.03 -4.13
C MET A 161 -0.64 -13.80 -5.64
N SER A 162 -1.64 -14.46 -6.24
CA SER A 162 -1.98 -14.30 -7.66
C SER A 162 -2.89 -13.09 -7.89
N PHE A 163 -2.36 -11.90 -7.67
CA PHE A 163 -3.04 -10.63 -7.91
C PHE A 163 -2.24 -9.77 -8.88
N ALA A 164 -2.93 -9.11 -9.81
CA ALA A 164 -2.29 -8.28 -10.84
C ALA A 164 -1.79 -6.92 -10.31
N GLY A 165 -2.36 -6.47 -9.18
CA GLY A 165 -2.08 -5.17 -8.60
C GLY A 165 -3.16 -4.13 -8.88
N LEU A 166 -3.08 -3.01 -8.15
CA LEU A 166 -3.93 -1.83 -8.23
C LEU A 166 -3.11 -0.69 -8.83
N ARG A 167 -3.27 -0.44 -10.13
CA ARG A 167 -2.40 0.51 -10.84
C ARG A 167 -2.70 1.97 -10.56
N ARG A 168 -3.89 2.28 -10.07
CA ARG A 168 -4.30 3.66 -9.79
C ARG A 168 -3.98 4.00 -8.35
N ASP A 169 -3.36 5.16 -8.14
CA ASP A 169 -2.87 5.57 -6.83
C ASP A 169 -4.01 5.88 -5.88
N ASP A 170 -5.06 6.54 -6.38
CA ASP A 170 -6.29 6.82 -5.63
C ASP A 170 -6.97 5.53 -5.14
N GLU A 171 -7.05 4.52 -6.01
CA GLU A 171 -7.62 3.22 -5.65
C GLU A 171 -6.79 2.52 -4.58
N ARG A 172 -5.46 2.57 -4.67
CA ARG A 172 -4.56 2.01 -3.64
C ARG A 172 -4.71 2.72 -2.32
N ALA A 173 -4.71 4.05 -2.32
CA ALA A 173 -4.86 4.86 -1.12
C ALA A 173 -6.19 4.59 -0.42
N ASN A 174 -7.30 4.50 -1.17
CA ASN A 174 -8.61 4.13 -0.64
C ASN A 174 -8.58 2.75 0.04
N VAL A 175 -7.98 1.73 -0.60
CA VAL A 175 -7.84 0.40 0.00
C VAL A 175 -6.97 0.44 1.25
N MET A 176 -5.86 1.19 1.25
CA MET A 176 -5.00 1.32 2.42
C MET A 176 -5.70 2.05 3.57
N ALA A 177 -6.50 3.07 3.29
CA ALA A 177 -7.32 3.76 4.29
C ALA A 177 -8.37 2.82 4.89
N TYR A 178 -9.00 1.98 4.08
CA TYR A 178 -9.91 0.94 4.57
C TYR A 178 -9.19 -0.12 5.42
N LEU A 179 -8.01 -0.59 5.02
CA LEU A 179 -7.23 -1.51 5.86
C LEU A 179 -6.80 -0.87 7.18
N ALA A 180 -6.55 0.44 7.19
CA ALA A 180 -6.23 1.19 8.40
C ALA A 180 -7.44 1.31 9.33
N SER A 181 -8.66 1.51 8.80
CA SER A 181 -9.88 1.52 9.64
C SER A 181 -10.18 0.17 10.28
N GLU A 182 -9.69 -0.92 9.68
CA GLU A 182 -9.81 -2.30 10.16
C GLU A 182 -8.55 -2.76 10.93
N THR A 183 -7.74 -1.80 11.39
CA THR A 183 -6.56 -2.02 12.22
C THR A 183 -6.75 -1.28 13.54
N VAL A 184 -6.57 -1.97 14.65
CA VAL A 184 -6.58 -1.38 15.99
C VAL A 184 -5.34 -0.50 16.15
N ASN A 185 -5.57 0.80 16.38
CA ASN A 185 -4.53 1.81 16.54
C ASN A 185 -3.53 1.81 15.34
N PRO A 186 -4.01 2.12 14.12
CA PRO A 186 -3.17 2.14 12.95
C PRO A 186 -2.10 3.25 13.10
N PRO A 187 -0.88 3.05 12.55
CA PRO A 187 0.07 4.14 12.41
C PRO A 187 -0.58 5.35 11.73
N ALA A 188 -0.22 6.57 12.14
CA ALA A 188 -0.69 7.76 11.46
C ALA A 188 -0.29 7.74 9.98
N PHE A 189 -1.14 8.31 9.11
CA PHE A 189 -0.76 8.52 7.71
C PHE A 189 0.48 9.43 7.64
N PRO A 190 1.37 9.20 6.67
CA PRO A 190 2.52 10.08 6.46
C PRO A 190 2.02 11.50 6.17
N GLU A 191 2.70 12.49 6.75
CA GLU A 191 2.40 13.90 6.48
C GLU A 191 2.64 14.19 4.98
N PRO A 192 1.72 14.90 4.30
CA PRO A 192 1.95 15.38 2.95
C PRO A 192 3.24 16.19 2.87
N LEU A 193 3.93 16.10 1.74
CA LEU A 193 5.09 16.93 1.48
C LEU A 193 4.66 18.41 1.49
N PRO A 194 5.49 19.32 2.03
CA PRO A 194 5.18 20.74 1.98
C PRO A 194 5.05 21.17 0.52
N GLU A 195 3.90 21.75 0.17
CA GLU A 195 3.72 22.38 -1.14
C GLU A 195 4.79 23.47 -1.27
N GLU A 196 5.79 23.25 -2.14
CA GLU A 196 6.73 24.31 -2.46
C GLU A 196 5.90 25.46 -3.06
N PRO A 197 6.07 26.71 -2.58
CA PRO A 197 5.29 27.81 -3.08
C PRO A 197 5.50 27.89 -4.58
N GLU A 198 4.41 27.70 -5.34
CA GLU A 198 4.45 27.84 -6.79
C GLU A 198 5.06 29.20 -7.08
N MET A 199 6.28 29.19 -7.60
CA MET A 199 6.98 30.38 -8.00
C MET A 199 6.12 31.00 -9.08
N ALA A 200 5.36 32.03 -8.69
CA ALA A 200 4.46 32.79 -9.53
C ALA A 200 5.08 32.95 -10.92
N GLU A 201 4.37 32.46 -11.94
CA GLU A 201 4.71 32.69 -13.34
C GLU A 201 5.11 34.14 -13.51
N GLY A 202 6.38 34.37 -13.84
CA GLY A 202 6.89 35.70 -14.10
C GLY A 202 6.14 36.28 -15.28
N GLU A 203 5.31 37.29 -15.03
CA GLU A 203 4.85 38.19 -16.07
C GLU A 203 6.09 38.92 -16.64
N GLU A 204 6.42 38.62 -17.90
CA GLU A 204 7.38 39.40 -18.66
C GLU A 204 6.83 40.82 -18.88
N GLY A 205 7.58 41.81 -18.37
CA GLY A 205 7.73 43.12 -19.00
C GLY A 205 7.15 44.30 -18.24
N GLU A 206 8.01 45.10 -17.63
CA GLU A 206 8.31 46.44 -18.15
C GLU A 206 9.67 46.92 -17.65
N GLU A 207 10.49 47.40 -18.59
CA GLU A 207 11.78 48.01 -18.34
C GLU A 207 11.65 49.28 -17.48
N GLY A 208 12.44 49.37 -16.42
CA GLY A 208 12.52 50.56 -15.57
C GLY A 208 13.86 50.63 -14.86
N ALA A 209 14.92 50.95 -15.60
CA ALA A 209 16.22 51.24 -15.05
C ALA A 209 16.16 52.47 -14.12
N VAL A 210 16.49 52.30 -12.83
CA VAL A 210 16.94 53.40 -11.97
C VAL A 210 18.12 52.96 -11.12
N VAL A 211 19.29 53.35 -11.62
CA VAL A 211 20.50 53.85 -10.94
C VAL A 211 20.56 53.67 -9.42
N VAL A 212 21.56 52.89 -9.00
CA VAL A 212 22.11 52.91 -7.64
C VAL A 212 23.08 54.11 -7.54
N GLU A 213 22.69 55.13 -6.78
CA GLU A 213 23.65 56.01 -6.11
C GLU A 213 23.41 55.88 -4.61
N GLY A 214 24.42 55.38 -3.90
CA GLY A 214 24.45 55.44 -2.45
C GLY A 214 24.83 56.83 -1.99
N ASP A 215 24.25 57.26 -0.87
CA ASP A 215 24.96 58.13 0.06
C ASP A 215 24.49 57.83 1.49
N GLU A 216 25.48 57.49 2.30
CA GLU A 216 25.43 57.29 3.73
C GLU A 216 25.37 58.67 4.40
N ALA A 217 24.42 58.89 5.32
CA ALA A 217 24.63 59.59 6.60
C ALA A 217 23.33 60.16 7.17
N GLY A 218 23.20 60.08 8.50
CA GLY A 218 22.46 61.10 9.25
C GLY A 218 21.48 60.56 10.27
N VAL A 219 22.01 60.08 11.39
CA VAL A 219 21.25 59.96 12.65
C VAL A 219 21.08 61.37 13.21
N ASP A 220 19.86 61.83 13.46
CA ASP A 220 19.60 62.73 14.59
C ASP A 220 18.15 62.66 15.05
N GLY A 221 17.99 62.56 16.38
CA GLY A 221 16.77 62.19 17.04
C GLY A 221 15.73 63.30 17.15
N ALA A 222 14.47 62.89 17.24
CA ALA A 222 13.40 63.68 17.83
C ALA A 222 12.48 62.77 18.66
N ILE A 223 12.71 62.80 19.97
CA ILE A 223 11.79 62.39 21.03
C ILE A 223 10.63 63.38 21.06
N VAL A 224 9.39 62.89 20.89
CA VAL A 224 8.17 63.51 21.43
C VAL A 224 7.16 62.43 21.83
N GLU A 225 7.08 62.26 23.16
CA GLU A 225 5.94 61.97 24.04
C GLU A 225 4.64 61.33 23.51
N ALA A 226 4.16 60.41 24.35
CA ALA A 226 2.93 59.67 24.31
C ALA A 226 1.65 60.51 24.11
N GLY A 227 0.75 59.96 23.30
CA GLY A 227 -0.68 60.26 23.28
C GLY A 227 -1.45 58.95 23.13
N GLU A 228 -2.17 58.58 24.18
CA GLU A 228 -3.08 57.44 24.25
C GLU A 228 -4.19 57.50 23.18
N GLY A 229 -4.52 56.33 22.62
CA GLY A 229 -5.62 56.20 21.65
C GLY A 229 -5.81 54.77 21.08
N SER A 230 -6.26 53.85 21.94
CA SER A 230 -7.16 52.70 21.67
C SER A 230 -7.34 52.17 20.23
N ALA A 231 -6.95 50.91 19.96
CA ALA A 231 -7.86 49.81 19.60
C ALA A 231 -7.11 48.52 19.15
N GLY A 232 -7.35 47.41 19.87
CA GLY A 232 -7.44 46.07 19.28
C GLY A 232 -6.19 45.17 19.28
N ALA A 233 -5.73 44.72 20.45
CA ALA A 233 -5.02 43.44 20.56
C ALA A 233 -6.06 42.35 20.86
N VAL A 234 -6.21 41.37 19.97
CA VAL A 234 -7.01 40.17 20.23
C VAL A 234 -6.18 39.23 21.08
N ASP A 235 -6.74 38.89 22.24
CA ASP A 235 -6.16 38.01 23.25
C ASP A 235 -6.24 36.55 22.76
N LEU A 236 -5.11 36.01 22.31
CA LEU A 236 -5.02 34.64 21.78
C LEU A 236 -4.94 33.58 22.89
N GLU A 237 -4.78 33.94 24.17
CA GLU A 237 -4.72 32.97 25.27
C GLU A 237 -6.12 32.57 25.74
N GLY A 238 -7.07 33.51 25.83
CA GLY A 238 -8.44 33.21 26.22
C GLY A 238 -9.20 32.31 25.23
N ALA A 239 -8.90 32.40 23.93
CA ALA A 239 -9.57 31.60 22.90
C ALA A 239 -9.11 30.13 22.88
N VAL A 240 -7.90 29.85 23.37
CA VAL A 240 -7.33 28.50 23.42
C VAL A 240 -7.82 27.74 24.66
N GLU A 241 -8.04 28.45 25.76
CA GLU A 241 -8.57 27.88 27.00
C GLU A 241 -10.07 27.51 26.87
N GLU A 242 -10.88 28.36 26.22
CA GLU A 242 -12.30 28.10 25.96
C GLU A 242 -12.51 26.93 24.95
N ALA A 243 -11.61 26.77 23.98
CA ALA A 243 -11.62 25.67 23.02
C ALA A 243 -11.19 24.33 23.66
N ALA A 244 -10.24 24.36 24.59
CA ALA A 244 -9.79 23.18 25.33
C ALA A 244 -10.86 22.68 26.32
N GLU A 245 -11.57 23.59 27.01
CA GLU A 245 -12.65 23.24 27.94
C GLU A 245 -13.88 22.69 27.21
N THR A 246 -14.20 23.27 26.04
CA THR A 246 -15.30 22.78 25.17
C THR A 246 -14.99 21.39 24.59
N THR A 247 -13.74 21.13 24.22
CA THR A 247 -13.32 19.81 23.68
C THR A 247 -13.22 18.77 24.80
N GLY A 248 -12.80 19.17 26.00
CA GLY A 248 -12.75 18.29 27.18
C GLY A 248 -14.14 17.83 27.63
N ASN A 249 -15.12 18.74 27.72
CA ASN A 249 -16.50 18.38 28.05
C ASN A 249 -17.14 17.51 26.98
N ALA A 250 -16.90 17.78 25.68
CA ALA A 250 -17.43 16.95 24.60
C ALA A 250 -16.84 15.52 24.61
N ALA A 251 -15.55 15.37 24.95
CA ALA A 251 -14.92 14.07 25.09
C ALA A 251 -15.47 13.28 26.28
N GLN A 252 -15.76 13.96 27.39
CA GLN A 252 -16.33 13.33 28.59
C GLN A 252 -17.79 12.88 28.37
N ASP A 253 -18.61 13.71 27.69
CA ASP A 253 -19.99 13.35 27.32
C ASP A 253 -20.03 12.17 26.34
N LEU A 254 -19.07 12.06 25.42
CA LEU A 254 -18.95 10.93 24.50
C LEU A 254 -18.50 9.64 25.20
N MET A 255 -17.63 9.74 26.20
CA MET A 255 -17.25 8.58 27.02
C MET A 255 -18.42 8.09 27.87
N GLU A 256 -19.21 9.00 28.45
CA GLU A 256 -20.38 8.64 29.26
C GLU A 256 -21.51 8.03 28.40
N GLN A 257 -21.75 8.57 27.20
CA GLN A 257 -22.66 7.98 26.23
C GLN A 257 -22.17 6.62 25.73
N GLY A 258 -20.86 6.47 25.50
CA GLY A 258 -20.25 5.20 25.12
C GLY A 258 -20.39 4.14 26.22
N GLN A 259 -20.17 4.52 27.49
CA GLN A 259 -20.31 3.61 28.62
C GLN A 259 -21.78 3.19 28.83
N ALA A 260 -22.74 4.12 28.72
CA ALA A 260 -24.16 3.81 28.79
C ALA A 260 -24.63 2.90 27.65
N ALA A 261 -24.07 3.08 26.44
CA ALA A 261 -24.37 2.21 25.30
C ALA A 261 -23.79 0.79 25.48
N VAL A 262 -22.60 0.66 26.08
CA VAL A 262 -22.00 -0.63 26.40
C VAL A 262 -22.76 -1.35 27.51
N GLU A 263 -23.21 -0.63 28.53
CA GLU A 263 -24.01 -1.20 29.62
C GLU A 263 -25.38 -1.67 29.12
N GLY A 264 -26.06 -0.88 28.28
CA GLY A 264 -27.31 -1.29 27.64
C GLY A 264 -27.16 -2.49 26.71
N ALA A 265 -26.07 -2.55 25.94
CA ALA A 265 -25.78 -3.70 25.08
C ALA A 265 -25.45 -4.99 25.88
N MET A 266 -24.84 -4.86 27.07
CA MET A 266 -24.60 -5.99 27.97
C MET A 266 -25.89 -6.47 28.65
N GLU A 267 -26.81 -5.56 28.98
CA GLU A 267 -28.11 -5.91 29.57
C GLU A 267 -29.00 -6.62 28.52
N ASP A 268 -29.09 -6.09 27.30
CA ASP A 268 -29.82 -6.74 26.19
C ASP A 268 -29.23 -8.12 25.84
N ALA A 269 -27.90 -8.26 25.86
CA ALA A 269 -27.24 -9.54 25.63
C ALA A 269 -27.46 -10.54 26.78
N GLY A 270 -27.59 -10.05 28.01
CA GLY A 270 -27.95 -10.86 29.18
C GLY A 270 -29.36 -11.39 29.08
N GLU A 271 -30.35 -10.52 28.82
CA GLU A 271 -31.76 -10.90 28.66
C GLU A 271 -31.93 -11.94 27.53
N ALA A 272 -31.25 -11.75 26.40
CA ALA A 272 -31.28 -12.70 25.28
C ALA A 272 -30.62 -14.05 25.62
N ALA A 273 -29.63 -14.07 26.51
CA ALA A 273 -28.98 -15.29 26.97
C ALA A 273 -29.84 -16.05 27.98
N ASP A 274 -30.53 -15.34 28.89
CA ASP A 274 -31.50 -15.92 29.82
C ASP A 274 -32.72 -16.50 29.07
N GLU A 275 -33.27 -15.80 28.08
CA GLU A 275 -34.39 -16.32 27.26
C GLU A 275 -33.98 -17.58 26.46
N ALA A 276 -32.76 -17.60 25.93
CA ALA A 276 -32.22 -18.77 25.25
C ALA A 276 -31.95 -19.95 26.22
N GLY A 277 -31.61 -19.65 27.48
CA GLY A 277 -31.44 -20.62 28.55
C GLY A 277 -32.76 -21.30 28.91
N GLU A 278 -33.79 -20.51 29.21
CA GLU A 278 -35.13 -21.01 29.56
C GLU A 278 -35.71 -21.87 28.43
N ALA A 279 -35.56 -21.43 27.17
CA ALA A 279 -36.01 -22.20 26.02
C ALA A 279 -35.25 -23.53 25.83
N ALA A 280 -33.99 -23.59 26.26
CA ALA A 280 -33.21 -24.82 26.21
C ALA A 280 -33.58 -25.79 27.33
N GLU A 281 -33.92 -25.28 28.52
CA GLU A 281 -34.43 -26.08 29.64
C GLU A 281 -35.81 -26.68 29.31
N ASP A 282 -36.76 -25.87 28.79
CA ASP A 282 -38.06 -26.35 28.33
C ASP A 282 -37.93 -27.46 27.27
N MET A 283 -37.00 -27.33 26.32
CA MET A 283 -36.75 -28.37 25.32
C MET A 283 -36.15 -29.66 25.90
N MET A 284 -35.42 -29.58 27.00
CA MET A 284 -34.89 -30.76 27.69
C MET A 284 -35.96 -31.46 28.51
N ASP A 285 -36.83 -30.73 29.20
CA ASP A 285 -37.98 -31.28 29.92
C ASP A 285 -38.98 -31.95 28.95
N ASP A 286 -39.30 -31.31 27.82
CA ASP A 286 -40.15 -31.90 26.77
C ASP A 286 -39.54 -33.19 26.19
N ALA A 287 -38.21 -33.22 26.04
CA ALA A 287 -37.50 -34.40 25.54
C ALA A 287 -37.48 -35.54 26.57
N GLU A 288 -37.38 -35.23 27.86
CA GLU A 288 -37.45 -36.20 28.94
C GLU A 288 -38.86 -36.81 29.04
N GLU A 289 -39.91 -35.99 29.00
CA GLU A 289 -41.31 -36.47 29.02
C GLU A 289 -41.64 -37.33 27.79
N ALA A 290 -41.15 -36.97 26.61
CA ALA A 290 -41.32 -37.78 25.39
C ALA A 290 -40.59 -39.13 25.45
N VAL A 291 -39.46 -39.20 26.16
CA VAL A 291 -38.73 -40.46 26.40
C VAL A 291 -39.48 -41.32 27.40
N GLU A 292 -40.07 -40.73 28.46
CA GLU A 292 -40.88 -41.46 29.43
C GLU A 292 -42.15 -42.05 28.80
N ASP A 293 -42.92 -41.28 28.01
CA ASP A 293 -44.15 -41.74 27.32
C ASP A 293 -43.86 -42.87 26.32
N ALA A 294 -42.71 -42.81 25.63
CA ALA A 294 -42.27 -43.87 24.73
C ALA A 294 -41.98 -45.18 25.46
N THR A 295 -41.48 -45.11 26.70
CA THR A 295 -41.16 -46.31 27.50
C THR A 295 -42.36 -46.94 28.20
N ASP A 296 -43.39 -46.16 28.56
CA ASP A 296 -44.61 -46.67 29.21
C ASP A 296 -45.57 -47.34 28.20
N SER A 297 -45.49 -46.96 26.92
CA SER A 297 -46.31 -47.54 25.83
C SER A 297 -45.89 -48.94 25.36
N GLU A 298 -44.79 -49.50 25.89
CA GLU A 298 -44.24 -50.81 25.50
C GLU A 298 -44.53 -51.95 26.51
N GLU A 299 -45.24 -51.68 27.62
CA GLU A 299 -45.69 -52.70 28.60
C GLU A 299 -47.15 -53.17 28.44
#